data_AF-A0A349FGF6-F1
#
_entry.id   AF-A0A349FGF6-F1
#
_cell.length_a   1.000
_cell.length_b   1.000
_cell.length_c   1.000
_cell.angle_alpha   90.00
_cell.angle_beta   90.00
_cell.angle_gamma   90.00
#
_symmetry.space_group_name_H-M   'P 1'
#
loop_
_entity.id
_entity.type
_entity.pdbx_description
1 polymer ?
#
loop_
_entity_poly.entity_id
_entity_poly.type
_entity_poly.pdbx_seq_one_letter_code
_entity_poly.pdbx_strand_id
1 'polypeptide(L)'
;MKKNKIVTTEDILLKLCQSVSGVLSSATDSNVSYSAMVQKINKTSLKPDFGCFVLFDGGFSGLVVINFTAKAALELYTKYMQHMGFPPEELAIAHTSDEVGDVLGELMNQL
;
A
#
# COMPACT_ATOMS: atom_id res chain seq x y z
N MET A 1 -18.46 34.91 -1.84
CA MET A 1 -18.44 33.78 -2.81
C MET A 1 -17.28 32.86 -2.46
N LYS A 2 -17.53 31.61 -2.06
CA LYS A 2 -16.45 30.63 -1.86
C LYS A 2 -15.83 30.36 -3.23
N LYS A 3 -14.53 30.64 -3.39
CA LYS A 3 -13.79 30.27 -4.62
C LYS A 3 -13.81 28.75 -4.73
N ASN A 4 -14.25 28.22 -5.87
CA ASN A 4 -14.12 26.79 -6.14
C ASN A 4 -12.64 26.43 -6.16
N LYS A 5 -12.24 25.50 -5.28
CA LYS A 5 -10.89 24.94 -5.29
C LYS A 5 -10.79 24.00 -6.47
N ILE A 6 -9.92 24.32 -7.42
CA ILE A 6 -9.58 23.40 -8.51
C ILE A 6 -8.76 22.27 -7.89
N VAL A 7 -9.20 21.03 -8.12
CA VAL A 7 -8.51 19.81 -7.70
C VAL A 7 -7.81 19.24 -8.94
N THR A 8 -6.50 19.06 -8.85
CA THR A 8 -5.68 18.52 -9.93
C THR A 8 -5.46 17.02 -9.74
N THR A 9 -4.96 16.33 -10.77
CA THR A 9 -4.55 14.92 -10.66
C THR A 9 -3.47 14.72 -9.60
N GLU A 10 -2.55 15.67 -9.45
CA GLU A 10 -1.50 15.62 -8.43
C GLU A 10 -2.09 15.65 -7.01
N ASP A 11 -3.11 16.48 -6.77
CA ASP A 11 -3.81 16.52 -5.48
C ASP A 11 -4.45 15.18 -5.13
N ILE A 12 -5.02 14.48 -6.13
CA ILE A 12 -5.64 13.17 -5.95
C ILE A 12 -4.57 12.11 -5.66
N LEU A 13 -3.46 12.11 -6.40
CA LEU A 13 -2.38 11.16 -6.21
C LEU A 13 -1.69 11.35 -4.86
N LEU A 14 -1.50 12.59 -4.41
CA LEU A 14 -0.97 12.88 -3.08
C LEU A 14 -1.91 12.40 -1.97
N LYS A 15 -3.23 12.56 -2.14
CA LYS A 15 -4.21 12.00 -1.21
C LYS A 15 -4.14 10.47 -1.15
N LEU A 16 -4.00 9.81 -2.31
CA LEU A 16 -3.84 8.36 -2.35
C LEU A 16 -2.58 7.93 -1.57
N CYS A 17 -1.45 8.62 -1.75
CA CYS A 17 -0.23 8.34 -0.97
C CYS A 17 -0.46 8.51 0.54
N GLN A 18 -1.22 9.55 0.95
CA GLN A 18 -1.57 9.77 2.36
C GLN A 18 -2.46 8.65 2.91
N SER A 19 -3.47 8.22 2.16
CA SER A 19 -4.32 7.08 2.55
C SER A 19 -3.50 5.81 2.73
N VAL A 20 -2.63 5.49 1.77
CA VAL A 20 -1.75 4.31 1.84
C VAL A 20 -0.83 4.36 3.05
N SER A 21 -0.14 5.48 3.26
CA SER A 21 0.71 5.69 4.43
C SER A 21 -0.08 5.55 5.74
N GLY A 22 -1.30 6.11 5.81
CA GLY A 22 -2.15 6.04 7.00
C GLY A 22 -2.63 4.62 7.34
N VAL A 23 -3.11 3.87 6.34
CA VAL A 23 -3.56 2.49 6.53
C VAL A 23 -2.40 1.59 6.94
N LEU A 24 -1.27 1.65 6.22
CA LEU A 24 -0.10 0.85 6.56
C LEU A 24 0.45 1.18 7.96
N SER A 25 0.52 2.48 8.30
CA SER A 25 1.00 2.91 9.62
C SER A 25 0.10 2.39 10.75
N SER A 26 -1.22 2.52 10.58
CA SER A 26 -2.20 2.10 11.58
C SER A 26 -2.22 0.57 11.75
N ALA A 27 -2.14 -0.17 10.65
CA ALA A 27 -2.18 -1.62 10.68
C ALA A 27 -0.92 -2.23 11.30
N THR A 28 0.24 -1.59 11.13
CA THR A 28 1.54 -2.14 11.55
C THR A 28 2.10 -1.53 12.83
N ASP A 29 1.35 -0.61 13.46
CA ASP A 29 1.83 0.23 14.58
C ASP A 29 3.23 0.81 14.30
N SER A 30 3.40 1.34 13.09
CA SER A 30 4.67 1.88 12.59
C SER A 30 4.47 3.20 11.87
N ASN A 31 5.54 3.97 11.67
CA ASN A 31 5.46 5.25 10.97
C ASN A 31 5.93 5.11 9.51
N VAL A 32 4.98 4.95 8.58
CA VAL A 32 5.27 4.85 7.15
C VAL A 32 5.27 6.25 6.53
N SER A 33 6.43 6.74 6.13
CA SER A 33 6.56 8.01 5.39
C SER A 33 6.62 7.78 3.87
N TYR A 34 6.13 8.74 3.09
CA TYR A 34 6.27 8.73 1.64
C TYR A 34 6.96 10.01 1.14
N SER A 35 7.66 9.88 0.01
CA SER A 35 8.15 11.03 -0.75
C SER A 35 7.07 11.50 -1.71
N ALA A 36 6.73 12.79 -1.68
CA ALA A 36 5.70 13.40 -2.52
C ALA A 36 6.17 13.58 -3.99
N MET A 37 6.57 12.49 -4.63
CA MET A 37 6.96 12.46 -6.04
C MET A 37 5.82 11.89 -6.88
N VAL A 38 5.31 12.70 -7.81
CA VAL A 38 4.32 12.29 -8.79
C VAL A 38 4.93 12.41 -10.17
N GLN A 39 4.86 11.33 -10.96
CA GLN A 39 5.37 11.30 -12.33
C GLN A 39 4.33 10.69 -13.25
N LYS A 40 4.08 11.38 -14.37
CA LYS A 40 3.31 10.82 -15.46
C LYS A 40 4.25 10.08 -16.41
N ILE A 41 4.07 8.76 -16.53
CA ILE A 41 4.88 7.89 -17.39
C ILE A 41 4.00 7.26 -18.47
N ASN A 42 4.56 7.11 -19.68
CA ASN A 42 3.84 6.51 -20.82
C ASN A 42 4.13 5.01 -20.98
N LYS A 43 5.25 4.53 -20.44
CA LYS A 43 5.66 3.13 -20.43
C LYS A 43 6.38 2.85 -19.11
N THR A 44 6.09 1.70 -18.53
CA THR A 44 6.77 1.21 -17.33
C THR A 44 6.96 -0.30 -17.43
N SER A 45 8.08 -0.79 -16.92
CA SER A 45 8.33 -2.21 -16.71
C SER A 45 8.84 -2.35 -15.30
N LEU A 46 8.10 -3.09 -14.48
CA LEU A 46 8.39 -3.28 -13.07
C LEU A 46 8.52 -4.78 -12.85
N LYS A 47 9.58 -5.18 -12.12
CA LYS A 47 9.78 -6.55 -11.66
C LYS A 47 9.74 -6.55 -10.14
N PRO A 48 8.55 -6.42 -9.53
CA PRO A 48 8.40 -6.45 -8.09
C PRO A 48 8.59 -7.88 -7.57
N ASP A 49 8.89 -8.01 -6.27
CA ASP A 49 8.77 -9.30 -5.58
C ASP A 49 7.30 -9.58 -5.24
N PHE A 50 6.56 -8.53 -4.83
CA PHE A 50 5.11 -8.57 -4.62
C PHE A 50 4.43 -7.41 -5.34
N GLY A 51 3.39 -7.71 -6.12
CA GLY A 51 2.53 -6.71 -6.77
C GLY A 51 1.10 -6.84 -6.26
N CYS A 52 0.58 -5.78 -5.66
CA CYS A 52 -0.80 -5.68 -5.21
C CYS A 52 -1.60 -4.83 -6.20
N PHE A 53 -2.78 -5.32 -6.56
CA PHE A 53 -3.62 -4.74 -7.60
C PHE A 53 -5.00 -4.48 -7.02
N VAL A 54 -5.38 -3.21 -6.91
CA VAL A 54 -6.69 -2.81 -6.41
C VAL A 54 -7.43 -2.06 -7.51
N LEU A 55 -8.56 -2.61 -7.92
CA LEU A 55 -9.49 -1.95 -8.84
C LEU A 55 -10.42 -1.07 -8.01
N PHE A 56 -10.63 0.16 -8.47
CA PHE A 56 -11.67 1.02 -7.90
C PHE A 56 -12.58 1.53 -9.02
N ASP A 57 -13.84 1.72 -8.67
CA ASP A 57 -14.87 2.19 -9.59
C ASP A 57 -15.75 3.26 -8.89
N GLY A 58 -16.17 4.27 -9.64
CA GLY A 58 -16.87 5.43 -9.10
C GLY A 58 -17.01 6.56 -10.13
N GLY A 59 -16.79 7.82 -9.71
CA GLY A 59 -16.80 8.98 -10.63
C GLY A 59 -15.69 8.94 -11.69
N PHE A 60 -14.66 8.11 -11.44
CA PHE A 60 -13.67 7.63 -12.39
C PHE A 60 -13.26 6.23 -11.92
N SER A 61 -12.79 5.41 -12.84
CA SER A 61 -12.36 4.04 -12.55
C SER A 61 -10.87 3.91 -12.87
N GLY A 62 -10.19 3.03 -12.16
CA GLY A 62 -8.76 2.83 -12.37
C GLY A 62 -8.22 1.62 -11.65
N LEU A 63 -6.96 1.32 -11.94
CA LEU A 63 -6.18 0.27 -11.30
C LEU A 63 -5.06 0.93 -10.51
N VAL A 64 -5.05 0.71 -9.20
CA VAL A 64 -3.94 1.06 -8.32
C VAL A 64 -3.01 -0.15 -8.26
N VAL A 65 -1.73 0.08 -8.56
CA VAL A 65 -0.67 -0.93 -8.48
C VAL A 65 0.33 -0.50 -7.42
N ILE A 66 0.52 -1.35 -6.41
CA ILE A 66 1.50 -1.12 -5.33
C ILE A 66 2.49 -2.26 -5.35
N ASN A 67 3.77 -1.92 -5.44
CA ASN A 67 4.85 -2.89 -5.54
C ASN A 67 5.69 -2.88 -4.28
N PHE A 68 5.99 -4.07 -3.76
CA PHE A 68 6.85 -4.26 -2.60
C PHE A 68 8.07 -5.09 -2.97
N THR A 69 9.17 -4.81 -2.26
CA THR A 69 10.29 -5.74 -2.19
C THR A 69 9.94 -6.87 -1.23
N ALA A 70 10.58 -8.03 -1.38
CA ALA A 70 10.37 -9.18 -0.51
C ALA A 70 10.59 -8.84 0.97
N LYS A 71 11.58 -7.98 1.26
CA LYS A 71 11.88 -7.52 2.61
C LYS A 71 10.76 -6.64 3.17
N ALA A 72 10.26 -5.68 2.40
CA ALA A 72 9.18 -4.80 2.85
C ALA A 72 7.87 -5.56 3.06
N ALA A 73 7.56 -6.49 2.16
CA ALA A 73 6.43 -7.41 2.28
C ALA A 73 6.46 -8.18 3.60
N LEU A 74 7.59 -8.82 3.89
CA LEU A 74 7.77 -9.60 5.11
C LEU A 74 7.71 -8.73 6.38
N GLU A 75 8.28 -7.52 6.32
CA GLU A 75 8.24 -6.56 7.43
C GLU A 75 6.80 -6.12 7.75
N LEU A 76 6.02 -5.76 6.72
CA LEU A 76 4.61 -5.39 6.88
C LEU A 76 3.79 -6.54 7.47
N TYR A 77 3.93 -7.75 6.92
CA TYR A 77 3.29 -8.95 7.44
C TYR A 77 3.65 -9.18 8.92
N THR A 78 4.95 -9.16 9.24
CA THR A 78 5.44 -9.44 10.60
C THR A 78 4.88 -8.44 11.59
N LYS A 79 4.94 -7.15 11.25
CA LYS A 79 4.44 -6.07 12.11
C LYS A 79 2.93 -6.15 12.30
N TYR A 80 2.19 -6.43 11.24
CA TYR A 80 0.74 -6.60 11.31
C TYR A 80 0.35 -7.78 12.22
N MET A 81 0.96 -8.95 12.04
CA MET A 81 0.67 -10.12 12.86
C MET A 81 1.07 -9.93 14.33
N GLN A 82 2.21 -9.29 14.59
CA GLN A 82 2.62 -8.90 15.94
C GLN A 82 1.63 -7.92 16.58
N HIS A 83 1.13 -6.95 15.82
CA HIS A 83 0.12 -6.01 16.29
C HIS A 83 -1.22 -6.72 16.61
N MET A 84 -1.56 -7.80 15.89
CA MET A 84 -2.67 -8.69 16.23
C MET A 84 -2.41 -9.63 17.42
N GLY A 85 -1.20 -9.61 18.00
CA GLY A 85 -0.84 -10.38 19.19
C GLY A 85 -0.18 -11.73 18.93
N PHE A 86 0.21 -12.04 17.69
CA PHE A 86 0.93 -13.28 17.38
C PHE A 86 2.41 -13.18 17.77
N PRO A 87 2.98 -14.23 18.37
CA PRO A 87 4.39 -14.24 18.78
C PRO A 87 5.31 -14.40 17.55
N PRO A 88 6.49 -13.75 17.52
CA PRO A 88 7.39 -13.76 16.37
C PRO A 88 7.81 -15.16 15.87
N GLU A 89 7.92 -16.12 16.78
CA GLU A 89 8.31 -17.50 16.50
C GLU A 89 7.26 -18.31 15.73
N GLU A 90 6.01 -17.85 15.70
CA GLU A 90 4.91 -18.50 14.96
C GLU A 90 4.74 -17.92 13.54
N LEU A 91 5.49 -16.86 13.21
CA LEU A 91 5.34 -16.15 11.95
C LEU A 91 6.15 -16.78 10.81
N ALA A 92 5.65 -16.61 9.59
CA ALA A 92 6.37 -17.00 8.40
C ALA A 92 7.71 -16.25 8.29
N ILE A 93 8.78 -17.00 8.06
CA ILE A 93 10.13 -16.46 7.84
C ILE A 93 10.37 -16.20 6.34
N ALA A 94 9.72 -17.00 5.49
CA ALA A 94 9.84 -16.88 4.05
C ALA A 94 8.80 -15.90 3.50
N HIS A 95 9.25 -14.91 2.74
CA HIS A 95 8.35 -14.00 2.03
C HIS A 95 7.41 -14.75 1.08
N THR A 96 7.85 -15.88 0.51
CA THR A 96 7.06 -16.71 -0.42
C THR A 96 5.96 -17.54 0.24
N SER A 97 5.77 -17.45 1.56
CA SER A 97 4.67 -18.12 2.24
C SER A 97 3.34 -17.48 1.85
N ASP A 98 2.31 -18.31 1.61
CA ASP A 98 0.99 -17.86 1.16
C ASP A 98 0.39 -16.80 2.11
N GLU A 99 0.58 -16.97 3.42
CA GLU A 99 0.09 -16.05 4.45
C GLU A 99 0.62 -14.61 4.29
N VAL A 100 1.85 -14.43 3.81
CA VAL A 100 2.42 -13.10 3.54
C VAL A 100 1.63 -12.42 2.43
N GLY A 101 1.31 -13.16 1.36
CA GLY A 101 0.49 -12.66 0.25
C GLY A 101 -0.94 -12.33 0.68
N ASP A 102 -1.56 -13.19 1.49
CA ASP A 102 -2.93 -13.01 1.99
C ASP A 102 -3.05 -11.77 2.88
N VAL A 103 -2.14 -11.60 3.84
CA VAL A 103 -2.12 -10.43 4.73
C VAL A 103 -1.88 -9.14 3.94
N LEU A 104 -0.97 -9.15 2.97
CA LEU A 104 -0.77 -7.99 2.09
C LEU A 104 -2.03 -7.71 1.27
N GLY A 105 -2.70 -8.72 0.74
CA GLY A 105 -3.96 -8.56 0.02
C GLY A 105 -5.05 -7.90 0.88
N GLU A 106 -5.20 -8.37 2.12
CA GLU A 106 -6.15 -7.80 3.09
C GLU A 106 -5.84 -6.35 3.42
N LEU A 107 -4.57 -6.03 3.71
CA LEU A 107 -4.13 -4.65 3.98
C LEU A 107 -4.40 -3.72 2.79
N MET A 108 -4.21 -4.21 1.57
CA MET A 108 -4.41 -3.42 0.36
C MET A 108 -5.89 -3.22 0.03
N ASN A 109 -6.77 -4.14 0.44
CA ASN A 109 -8.22 -3.97 0.30
C ASN A 109 -8.78 -2.87 1.22
N GLN A 110 -8.07 -2.51 2.29
CA GLN A 110 -8.47 -1.45 3.23
C GLN A 110 -8.09 -0.03 2.78
N LEU A 111 -7.41 0.10 1.63
CA LEU A 111 -7.01 1.37 1.01
C LEU A 111 -8.17 2.08 0.33
#